data_AF-A0A2D5WHK0-F1
#
_entry.id   AF-A0A2D5WHK0-F1
#
_cell.length_a   1.000
_cell.length_b   1.000
_cell.length_c   1.000
_cell.angle_alpha   90.00
_cell.angle_beta   90.00
_cell.angle_gamma   90.00
#
_symmetry.space_group_name_H-M   'P 1'
#
loop_
_entity.id
_entity.type
_entity.pdbx_description
1 polymer ?
#
loop_
_entity_poly.entity_id
_entity_poly.type
_entity_poly.pdbx_seq_one_letter_code
_entity_poly.pdbx_strand_id
1 'polypeptide(L)'
;MFMTDSSDDCCRVAERFCLRALLVSFGFLLFWFVLMLLAWDWVVGIHAAMMRIEEAQMAQFAYDAKMVNYLLMGVFKLAAFLLFLIPWLVLRFSRN
;
A
#
# COMPACT_ATOMS: atom_id res chain seq x y z
N MET A 1 -5.52 -28.93 28.90
CA MET A 1 -6.08 -29.25 27.56
C MET A 1 -6.86 -28.09 26.94
N PHE A 2 -7.47 -27.16 27.70
CA PHE A 2 -8.19 -25.99 27.15
C PHE A 2 -7.32 -24.84 26.58
N MET A 3 -6.00 -24.84 26.82
CA MET A 3 -5.13 -23.70 26.52
C MET A 3 -4.52 -23.74 25.10
N THR A 4 -4.44 -24.93 24.51
CA THR A 4 -3.98 -25.16 23.13
C THR A 4 -5.05 -24.81 22.10
N ASP A 5 -6.32 -25.16 22.34
CA ASP A 5 -7.42 -24.83 21.41
C ASP A 5 -7.62 -23.32 21.23
N SER A 6 -7.52 -22.54 22.31
CA SER A 6 -7.66 -21.07 22.25
C SER A 6 -6.55 -20.39 21.46
N SER A 7 -5.32 -20.91 21.55
CA SER A 7 -4.16 -20.36 20.82
C SER A 7 -4.21 -20.70 19.34
N ASP A 8 -4.64 -21.91 18.98
CA ASP A 8 -4.78 -22.34 17.59
C ASP A 8 -5.89 -21.59 16.84
N ASP A 9 -7.03 -21.33 17.51
CA ASP A 9 -8.10 -20.51 16.93
C ASP A 9 -7.69 -19.04 16.78
N CYS A 10 -6.97 -18.47 17.76
CA CYS A 10 -6.42 -17.12 17.66
C CYS A 10 -5.44 -17.00 16.47
N CYS A 11 -4.54 -17.98 16.31
CA CYS A 11 -3.64 -18.07 15.16
C CYS A 11 -4.38 -18.16 13.81
N ARG A 12 -5.46 -18.97 13.72
CA ARG A 12 -6.29 -19.05 12.50
C ARG A 12 -6.98 -17.73 12.16
N VAL A 13 -7.48 -17.02 13.17
CA VAL A 13 -8.13 -15.72 12.97
C VAL A 13 -7.11 -14.67 12.53
N ALA A 14 -5.94 -14.63 13.18
CA ALA A 14 -4.85 -13.73 12.82
C ALA A 14 -4.32 -14.00 11.39
N GLU A 15 -4.17 -15.28 11.00
CA GLU A 15 -3.76 -15.68 9.65
C GLU A 15 -4.73 -15.17 8.59
N ARG A 16 -6.05 -15.39 8.80
CA ARG A 16 -7.10 -14.92 7.89
C ARG A 16 -7.17 -13.39 7.84
N PHE A 17 -6.99 -12.73 8.98
CA PHE A 17 -6.97 -11.28 9.04
C PHE A 17 -5.78 -10.70 8.26
N CYS A 18 -4.58 -11.22 8.45
CA CYS A 18 -3.38 -10.79 7.73
C CYS A 18 -3.52 -11.00 6.22
N LEU A 19 -4.04 -12.15 5.77
CA LEU A 19 -4.30 -12.39 4.34
C LEU A 19 -5.33 -11.42 3.76
N ARG A 20 -6.44 -11.19 4.47
CA ARG A 20 -7.48 -10.24 4.01
C ARG A 20 -6.94 -8.82 3.97
N ALA A 21 -6.19 -8.40 4.99
CA ALA A 21 -5.57 -7.08 5.03
C ALA A 21 -4.53 -6.90 3.91
N LEU A 22 -3.76 -7.95 3.60
CA LEU A 22 -2.83 -7.95 2.47
C LEU A 22 -3.57 -7.84 1.13
N LEU A 23 -4.65 -8.60 0.93
CA LEU A 23 -5.49 -8.51 -0.27
C LEU A 23 -6.13 -7.13 -0.43
N VAL A 24 -6.64 -6.53 0.66
CA VAL A 24 -7.18 -5.17 0.64
C VAL A 24 -6.08 -4.16 0.30
N SER A 25 -4.88 -4.30 0.86
CA SER A 25 -3.73 -3.45 0.55
C SER A 25 -3.33 -3.54 -0.94
N PHE A 26 -3.35 -4.75 -1.52
CA PHE A 26 -3.12 -4.96 -2.95
C PHE A 26 -4.23 -4.35 -3.81
N GLY A 27 -5.50 -4.51 -3.40
CA GLY A 27 -6.65 -3.92 -4.07
C GLY A 27 -6.59 -2.39 -4.07
N PHE A 28 -6.24 -1.80 -2.94
CA PHE A 28 -6.02 -0.35 -2.83
C PHE A 28 -4.88 0.11 -3.75
N LEU A 29 -3.79 -0.67 -3.84
CA LEU A 29 -2.69 -0.35 -4.74
C LEU A 29 -3.08 -0.38 -6.23
N LEU A 30 -3.88 -1.39 -6.62
CA LEU A 30 -4.40 -1.50 -7.98
C LEU A 30 -5.34 -0.33 -8.30
N PHE A 31 -6.24 -0.01 -7.38
CA PHE A 31 -7.12 1.14 -7.52
C PHE A 31 -6.34 2.45 -7.66
N TRP A 32 -5.32 2.65 -6.83
CA TRP A 32 -4.43 3.81 -6.90
C TRP A 32 -3.68 3.88 -8.24
N PHE A 33 -3.20 2.74 -8.73
CA PHE A 33 -2.56 2.65 -10.05
C PHE A 33 -3.51 3.05 -11.18
N VAL A 34 -4.76 2.58 -11.17
CA VAL A 34 -5.77 2.95 -12.16
C VAL A 34 -6.10 4.45 -12.10
N LEU A 35 -6.25 5.01 -10.90
CA LEU A 35 -6.44 6.45 -10.73
C LEU A 35 -5.27 7.26 -11.29
N MET A 36 -4.03 6.81 -11.05
CA MET A 36 -2.85 7.48 -11.61
C MET A 36 -2.75 7.36 -13.13
N LEU A 37 -3.38 6.38 -13.77
CA LEU A 37 -3.42 6.34 -15.24
C LEU A 37 -4.48 7.27 -15.83
N LEU A 38 -5.62 7.42 -15.15
CA LEU A 38 -6.77 8.18 -15.67
C LEU A 38 -6.75 9.66 -15.29
N ALA A 39 -6.24 9.97 -14.09
CA ALA A 39 -6.36 11.30 -13.49
C ALA A 39 -5.01 12.00 -13.28
N TRP A 40 -3.92 11.50 -13.88
CA TRP A 40 -2.58 12.08 -13.70
C TRP A 40 -2.52 13.56 -14.01
N ASP A 41 -2.99 13.95 -15.20
CA ASP A 41 -2.91 15.34 -15.67
C ASP A 41 -3.76 16.28 -14.80
N TRP A 42 -4.90 15.79 -14.31
CA TRP A 42 -5.74 16.50 -13.36
C TRP A 42 -5.07 16.70 -12.00
N VAL A 43 -4.47 15.64 -11.45
CA VAL A 43 -3.78 15.68 -10.15
C VAL A 43 -2.58 16.62 -10.19
N VAL A 44 -1.77 16.55 -11.25
CA VAL A 44 -0.62 17.45 -11.45
C VAL A 44 -1.08 18.89 -11.61
N GLY A 45 -2.13 19.14 -12.38
CA GLY A 45 -2.70 20.48 -12.57
C GLY A 45 -3.20 21.11 -11.27
N ILE A 46 -3.92 20.35 -10.44
CA ILE A 46 -4.39 20.83 -9.12
C ILE A 46 -3.22 21.16 -8.20
N HIS A 47 -2.22 20.27 -8.11
CA HIS A 47 -1.07 20.49 -7.24
C HIS A 47 -0.20 21.66 -7.71
N ALA A 48 -0.02 21.81 -9.02
CA ALA A 48 0.72 22.93 -9.58
C ALA A 48 -0.01 24.27 -9.39
N ALA A 49 -1.34 24.28 -9.55
CA ALA A 49 -2.18 25.45 -9.28
C ALA A 49 -2.14 25.85 -7.79
N MET A 50 -2.15 24.86 -6.88
CA MET A 50 -2.03 25.08 -5.44
C MET A 50 -0.67 25.69 -5.06
N MET A 51 0.40 25.28 -5.72
CA MET A 51 1.76 25.76 -5.43
C MET A 51 2.17 26.99 -6.25
N ARG A 52 1.28 27.53 -7.11
CA ARG A 52 1.55 28.67 -8.01
C ARG A 52 2.83 28.46 -8.84
N ILE A 53 3.04 27.24 -9.34
CA ILE A 53 4.17 26.89 -10.20
C ILE A 53 4.05 27.64 -11.53
N GLU A 54 5.09 28.37 -11.94
CA GLU A 54 5.18 28.94 -13.29
C GLU A 54 5.17 27.85 -14.36
N GLU A 55 4.55 28.10 -15.51
CA GLU A 55 4.49 27.11 -16.59
C GLU A 55 5.87 26.64 -17.06
N ALA A 56 6.90 27.50 -16.96
CA ALA A 56 8.28 27.14 -17.25
C ALA A 56 8.84 26.02 -16.35
N GLN A 57 8.28 25.84 -15.14
CA GLN A 57 8.71 24.83 -14.17
C GLN A 57 7.76 23.63 -14.08
N MET A 58 6.65 23.63 -14.83
CA MET A 58 5.65 22.54 -14.84
C MET A 58 6.25 21.18 -15.20
N ALA A 59 7.19 21.13 -16.14
CA ALA A 59 7.82 19.88 -16.56
C ALA A 59 8.63 19.23 -15.41
N GLN A 60 9.35 20.04 -14.64
CA GLN A 60 10.12 19.58 -13.49
C GLN A 60 9.20 19.21 -12.32
N PHE A 61 8.15 20.00 -12.08
CA PHE A 61 7.15 19.69 -11.07
C PHE A 61 6.41 18.37 -11.34
N ALA A 62 6.00 18.14 -12.59
CA ALA A 62 5.36 16.88 -12.99
C ALA A 62 6.29 15.67 -12.79
N TYR A 63 7.58 15.84 -13.07
CA TYR A 63 8.58 14.80 -12.83
C TYR A 63 8.74 14.50 -11.33
N ASP A 64 8.87 15.54 -10.49
CA ASP A 64 9.02 15.38 -9.05
C ASP A 64 7.76 14.77 -8.42
N ALA A 65 6.56 15.23 -8.82
CA ALA A 65 5.30 14.67 -8.39
C ALA A 65 5.19 13.17 -8.75
N LYS A 66 5.72 12.78 -9.92
CA LYS A 66 5.78 11.38 -10.34
C LYS A 66 6.72 10.59 -9.46
N MET A 67 7.92 11.10 -9.18
CA MET A 67 8.87 10.46 -8.26
C MET A 67 8.29 10.27 -6.86
N VAL A 68 7.65 11.30 -6.30
CA VAL A 68 7.01 11.23 -4.97
C VAL A 68 5.92 10.16 -4.95
N ASN A 69 5.09 10.09 -5.99
CA ASN A 69 4.07 9.04 -6.11
C ASN A 69 4.68 7.63 -6.16
N TYR A 70 5.73 7.43 -6.96
CA TYR A 70 6.42 6.13 -7.02
C TYR A 70 7.05 5.74 -5.68
N LEU A 71 7.67 6.71 -4.99
CA LEU A 71 8.24 6.48 -3.67
C LEU A 71 7.15 6.08 -2.67
N LEU A 72 6.02 6.80 -2.65
CA LEU A 72 4.89 6.51 -1.77
C LEU A 72 4.31 5.12 -2.03
N MET A 73 4.14 4.74 -3.30
CA MET A 73 3.71 3.38 -3.66
C MET A 73 4.72 2.32 -3.23
N GLY A 74 6.02 2.61 -3.36
CA GLY A 74 7.09 1.72 -2.91
C GLY A 74 7.05 1.50 -1.40
N VAL A 75 6.98 2.58 -0.61
CA VAL A 75 6.90 2.53 0.85
C VAL A 75 5.62 1.81 1.29
N PHE A 76 4.49 2.07 0.64
CA PHE A 76 3.24 1.38 0.98
C PHE A 76 3.32 -0.13 0.70
N LYS A 77 3.90 -0.56 -0.43
CA LYS A 77 4.14 -1.99 -0.71
C LYS A 77 5.00 -2.61 0.39
N LEU A 78 6.10 -1.96 0.75
CA LEU A 78 7.00 -2.45 1.79
C LEU A 78 6.31 -2.53 3.15
N ALA A 79 5.52 -1.51 3.52
CA ALA A 79 4.73 -1.52 4.75
C ALA A 79 3.69 -2.64 4.75
N ALA A 80 2.98 -2.86 3.64
CA ALA A 80 2.02 -3.94 3.51
C ALA A 80 2.68 -5.32 3.65
N PHE A 81 3.86 -5.51 3.06
CA PHE A 81 4.64 -6.73 3.26
C PHE A 81 5.12 -6.87 4.71
N LEU A 82 5.66 -5.82 5.30
CA LEU A 82 6.22 -5.87 6.66
C LEU A 82 5.14 -6.14 7.72
N LEU A 83 3.99 -5.48 7.61
CA LEU A 83 2.92 -5.54 8.61
C LEU A 83 1.95 -6.71 8.40
N PHE A 84 1.78 -7.20 7.18
CA PHE A 84 0.80 -8.25 6.89
C PHE A 84 1.41 -9.53 6.33
N LEU A 85 2.43 -9.45 5.46
CA LEU A 85 3.07 -10.66 4.90
C LEU A 85 3.98 -11.33 5.93
N ILE A 86 4.81 -10.58 6.67
CA ILE A 86 5.73 -11.17 7.66
C ILE A 86 4.96 -11.91 8.78
N PRO A 87 3.96 -11.30 9.45
CA PRO A 87 3.21 -12.02 10.49
C PRO A 87 2.48 -13.24 9.94
N TRP A 88 1.93 -13.15 8.72
CA TRP A 88 1.33 -14.30 8.07
C TRP A 88 2.33 -15.43 7.80
N LEU A 89 3.53 -15.10 7.31
CA LEU A 89 4.58 -16.08 7.02
C LEU A 89 5.04 -16.78 8.30
N VAL A 90 5.28 -16.01 9.37
CA VAL A 90 5.71 -16.53 10.68
C VAL A 90 4.65 -17.46 11.27
N LEU A 91 3.37 -17.07 11.25
CA LEU A 91 2.27 -17.90 11.75
C LEU A 91 2.11 -19.20 10.95
N ARG A 92 2.35 -19.15 9.63
CA ARG A 92 2.25 -20.34 8.77
C ARG A 92 3.42 -21.29 8.94
N PHE A 93 4.65 -20.80 9.04
CA PHE A 93 5.84 -21.63 9.24
C PHE A 93 5.96 -22.16 10.67
N SER A 94 5.46 -21.44 11.68
CA SER A 94 5.45 -21.92 13.07
C SER A 94 4.52 -23.12 13.29
N ARG A 95 3.62 -23.43 12.34
CA ARG A 95 2.64 -24.52 12.44
C ARG A 95 3.04 -25.78 11.66
N ASN A 96 4.06 -25.70 10.80
CA ASN A 96 4.64 -26.85 10.07
C ASN A 96 5.86 -27.39 10.83
#